data_AF-A0A914QU88-F1
#
_entry.id   AF-A0A914QU88-F1
#
_cell.length_a   1.000
_cell.length_b   1.000
_cell.length_c   1.000
_cell.angle_alpha   90.00
_cell.angle_beta   90.00
_cell.angle_gamma   90.00
#
_symmetry.space_group_name_H-M   'P 1'
#
loop_
_entity.id
_entity.type
_entity.pdbx_description
1 polymer ?
#
loop_
_entity_poly.entity_id
_entity_poly.type
_entity_poly.pdbx_seq_one_letter_code
_entity_poly.pdbx_strand_id
1 'polypeptide(L)'
;MMFNKIIFLFAVSIFTIIKAEEICKNGSDCLNNGVCNVEIKNGIKESYCSCPQNFHGKKCQYRRCTNNPCQNNGICESFGRSIKCHCSKFYMGDFCQYRKATACDFMECGNGKCILLADSLELGMCECNEGFRGIHCSIVEACKLDSCNFRGECISDGASSFACKCDQGFTGDFCETQIDYCKNHTCFPGSKCINELGYKTTFSVNIS
;
A
#
# COMPACT_ATOMS: atom_id res chain seq x y z
N MET A 1 -73.65 22.37 -36.83
CA MET A 1 -72.53 22.07 -35.89
C MET A 1 -71.68 20.83 -36.25
N MET A 2 -71.87 20.17 -37.41
CA MET A 2 -71.07 18.98 -37.78
C MET A 2 -69.82 19.27 -38.63
N PHE A 3 -69.72 20.42 -39.30
CA PHE A 3 -68.56 20.78 -40.13
C PHE A 3 -67.27 21.09 -39.34
N ASN A 4 -67.38 21.60 -38.11
CA ASN A 4 -66.23 21.93 -37.27
C ASN A 4 -65.53 20.71 -36.65
N LYS A 5 -66.22 19.57 -36.47
CA LYS A 5 -65.61 18.35 -35.90
C LYS A 5 -64.74 17.59 -36.89
N ILE A 6 -65.08 17.62 -38.19
CA ILE A 6 -64.34 16.94 -39.25
C ILE A 6 -63.00 17.64 -39.50
N ILE A 7 -63.00 18.98 -39.55
CA ILE A 7 -61.77 19.79 -39.68
C ILE A 7 -60.83 19.57 -38.48
N PHE A 8 -61.37 19.45 -37.27
CA PHE A 8 -60.58 19.18 -36.06
C PHE A 8 -59.94 17.78 -36.07
N LEU A 9 -60.64 16.75 -36.55
CA LEU A 9 -60.09 15.39 -36.65
C LEU A 9 -58.98 15.29 -37.70
N PHE A 10 -59.13 15.95 -38.86
CA PHE A 10 -58.08 16.01 -39.86
C PHE A 10 -56.87 16.84 -39.38
N ALA A 11 -57.10 17.95 -38.65
CA ALA A 11 -56.02 18.74 -38.05
C ALA A 11 -55.26 17.95 -36.99
N VAL A 12 -55.93 17.20 -36.11
CA VAL A 12 -55.27 16.38 -35.08
C VAL A 12 -54.52 15.21 -35.73
N SER A 13 -55.07 14.55 -36.75
CA SER A 13 -54.37 13.48 -37.48
C SER A 13 -53.14 14.02 -38.22
N ILE A 14 -53.25 15.20 -38.86
CA ILE A 14 -52.12 15.87 -39.53
C ILE A 14 -51.09 16.35 -38.50
N PHE A 15 -51.47 16.90 -37.35
CA PHE A 15 -50.56 17.26 -36.26
C PHE A 15 -49.86 16.03 -35.63
N THR A 16 -50.53 14.87 -35.56
CA THR A 16 -49.91 13.61 -35.12
C THR A 16 -48.98 13.01 -36.17
N ILE A 17 -49.26 13.21 -37.47
CA ILE A 17 -48.40 12.77 -38.57
C ILE A 17 -47.18 13.69 -38.73
N ILE A 18 -47.33 15.00 -38.57
CA ILE A 18 -46.24 16.00 -38.63
C ILE A 18 -45.22 15.82 -37.49
N LYS A 19 -45.62 15.22 -36.36
CA LYS A 19 -44.71 14.98 -35.22
C LYS A 19 -43.76 13.79 -35.38
N ALA A 20 -43.87 13.03 -36.47
CA ALA A 20 -43.15 11.76 -36.67
C ALA A 20 -41.93 11.83 -37.62
N GLU A 21 -41.60 13.00 -38.18
CA GLU A 21 -40.38 13.24 -38.94
C GLU A 21 -39.66 14.44 -38.34
N GLU A 22 -38.43 14.38 -37.84
CA GLU A 22 -37.32 13.48 -38.13
C GLU A 22 -36.48 13.45 -36.83
N ILE A 23 -36.12 12.26 -36.36
CA ILE A 23 -35.34 12.09 -35.13
C ILE A 23 -33.90 12.63 -35.32
N CYS A 24 -33.49 12.86 -36.57
CA CYS A 24 -32.26 13.56 -36.97
C CYS A 24 -32.52 14.91 -37.70
N LYS A 25 -33.72 15.55 -37.59
CA LYS A 25 -34.16 16.75 -38.39
C LYS A 25 -33.47 18.06 -38.08
N ASN A 26 -32.31 18.05 -37.45
CA ASN A 26 -31.47 19.22 -37.36
C ASN A 26 -30.06 18.68 -37.21
N GLY A 27 -29.19 18.89 -38.19
CA GLY A 27 -27.78 18.48 -38.18
C GLY A 27 -26.91 19.11 -37.06
N SER A 28 -27.50 19.39 -35.89
CA SER A 28 -26.92 19.97 -34.69
C SER A 28 -26.91 19.02 -33.48
N ASP A 29 -27.47 17.81 -33.58
CA ASP A 29 -27.52 16.90 -32.41
C ASP A 29 -26.21 16.16 -32.16
N CYS A 30 -25.45 15.84 -33.19
CA CYS A 30 -24.13 15.23 -33.08
C CYS A 30 -23.06 16.28 -33.40
N LEU A 31 -22.30 16.72 -32.40
CA LEU A 31 -21.21 17.68 -32.53
C LEU A 31 -19.99 17.04 -33.22
N ASN A 32 -19.01 17.87 -33.62
CA ASN A 32 -17.71 17.44 -34.12
C ASN A 32 -17.78 16.43 -35.26
N ASN A 33 -18.68 16.64 -36.22
CA ASN A 33 -18.91 15.78 -37.39
C ASN A 33 -19.40 14.35 -37.05
N GLY A 34 -20.09 14.20 -35.92
CA GLY A 34 -20.80 12.95 -35.60
C GLY A 34 -21.94 12.66 -36.58
N VAL A 35 -22.15 11.38 -36.88
CA VAL A 35 -23.23 10.90 -37.75
C VAL A 35 -24.43 10.50 -36.89
N CYS A 36 -25.58 11.13 -37.08
CA CYS A 36 -26.84 10.76 -36.41
C CYS A 36 -27.39 9.47 -37.03
N ASN A 37 -27.63 8.46 -36.20
CA ASN A 37 -28.24 7.19 -36.58
C ASN A 37 -29.51 6.96 -35.78
N VAL A 38 -30.44 6.19 -36.32
CA VAL A 38 -31.70 5.83 -35.67
C VAL A 38 -31.80 4.31 -35.58
N GLU A 39 -32.13 3.79 -34.40
CA GLU A 39 -32.34 2.37 -34.12
C GLU A 39 -33.77 2.16 -33.57
N ILE A 40 -34.37 1.00 -33.83
CA ILE A 40 -35.70 0.65 -33.29
C ILE A 40 -35.54 -0.40 -32.21
N LYS A 41 -35.83 -0.05 -30.96
CA LYS A 41 -35.84 -0.99 -29.83
C LYS A 41 -37.25 -1.12 -29.29
N ASN A 42 -37.79 -2.34 -29.25
CA ASN A 42 -39.15 -2.63 -28.76
C ASN A 42 -40.24 -1.77 -29.42
N GLY A 43 -40.09 -1.46 -30.72
CA GLY A 43 -41.03 -0.60 -31.45
C GLY A 43 -40.85 0.91 -31.21
N ILE A 44 -39.88 1.32 -30.38
CA ILE A 44 -39.53 2.71 -30.11
C ILE A 44 -38.31 3.10 -30.97
N LYS A 45 -38.40 4.20 -31.71
CA LYS A 45 -37.27 4.76 -32.46
C LYS A 45 -36.38 5.59 -31.52
N GLU A 46 -35.13 5.21 -31.35
CA GLU A 46 -34.12 5.94 -30.58
C GLU A 46 -33.02 6.47 -31.53
N SER A 47 -32.50 7.67 -31.28
CA SER A 47 -31.31 8.17 -31.99
C SER A 47 -30.04 8.04 -31.16
N TYR A 48 -28.92 7.83 -31.86
CA TYR A 48 -27.59 7.87 -31.27
C TYR A 48 -26.57 8.43 -32.25
N CYS A 49 -25.50 9.03 -31.72
CA CYS A 49 -24.43 9.59 -32.52
C CYS A 49 -23.28 8.58 -32.71
N SER A 50 -22.93 8.29 -33.97
CA SER A 50 -21.68 7.63 -34.31
C SER A 50 -20.58 8.67 -34.39
N CYS A 51 -19.71 8.72 -33.37
CA CYS A 51 -18.68 9.75 -33.28
C CYS A 51 -17.42 9.42 -34.10
N PRO A 52 -16.82 10.42 -34.79
CA PRO A 52 -15.56 10.26 -35.51
C PRO A 52 -14.39 9.98 -34.57
N GLN A 53 -13.23 9.62 -35.14
CA GLN A 53 -12.01 9.35 -34.38
C GLN A 53 -11.69 10.53 -33.47
N ASN A 54 -11.30 10.24 -32.22
CA ASN A 54 -11.05 11.21 -31.15
C ASN A 54 -12.24 11.99 -30.54
N PHE A 55 -13.52 11.63 -30.77
CA PHE A 55 -14.67 12.22 -30.06
C PHE A 55 -15.61 11.20 -29.44
N HIS A 56 -16.21 11.50 -28.29
CA HIS A 56 -17.14 10.65 -27.57
C HIS A 56 -18.23 11.46 -26.84
N GLY A 57 -19.11 10.76 -26.13
CA GLY A 57 -20.30 11.32 -25.49
C GLY A 57 -21.55 11.17 -26.36
N LYS A 58 -22.73 11.32 -25.76
CA LYS A 58 -24.04 11.13 -26.44
C LYS A 58 -24.19 11.97 -27.71
N LYS A 59 -23.54 13.13 -27.75
CA LYS A 59 -23.55 14.09 -28.85
C LYS A 59 -22.18 14.29 -29.46
N CYS A 60 -21.20 13.41 -29.25
CA CYS A 60 -19.81 13.57 -29.71
C CYS A 60 -19.14 14.88 -29.24
N GLN A 61 -19.59 15.44 -28.11
CA GLN A 61 -19.17 16.74 -27.62
C GLN A 61 -17.78 16.75 -26.97
N TYR A 62 -17.28 15.58 -26.57
CA TYR A 62 -16.03 15.48 -25.82
C TYR A 62 -14.93 14.91 -26.70
N ARG A 63 -13.81 15.61 -26.82
CA ARG A 63 -12.59 15.01 -27.37
C ARG A 63 -12.15 13.86 -26.47
N ARG A 64 -11.91 12.68 -27.05
CA ARG A 64 -11.33 11.53 -26.37
C ARG A 64 -9.99 11.98 -25.77
N CYS A 65 -9.76 11.63 -24.50
CA CYS A 65 -8.59 12.00 -23.71
C CYS A 65 -8.47 13.47 -23.28
N THR A 66 -9.43 14.36 -23.58
CA THR A 66 -9.45 15.69 -22.95
C THR A 66 -9.84 15.56 -21.48
N ASN A 67 -9.05 16.18 -20.59
CA ASN A 67 -9.08 15.98 -19.13
C ASN A 67 -8.71 14.57 -18.64
N ASN A 68 -7.98 13.80 -19.45
CA ASN A 68 -7.45 12.45 -19.17
C ASN A 68 -8.31 11.60 -18.19
N PRO A 69 -9.22 10.75 -18.70
CA PRO A 69 -10.06 9.91 -17.85
C PRO A 69 -9.30 8.78 -17.14
N CYS A 70 -8.05 8.51 -17.51
CA CYS A 70 -7.23 7.47 -16.90
C CYS A 70 -6.70 7.96 -15.54
N GLN A 71 -7.01 7.21 -14.48
CA GLN A 71 -6.55 7.48 -13.13
C GLN A 71 -5.07 7.08 -12.95
N ASN A 72 -4.50 7.43 -11.80
CA ASN A 72 -3.17 6.96 -11.36
C ASN A 72 -2.05 7.17 -12.42
N ASN A 73 -2.08 8.35 -13.03
CA ASN A 73 -1.17 8.78 -14.09
C ASN A 73 -1.16 7.87 -15.33
N GLY A 74 -2.28 7.19 -15.60
CA GLY A 74 -2.46 6.44 -16.83
C GLY A 74 -2.44 7.34 -18.06
N ILE A 75 -1.89 6.84 -19.17
CA ILE A 75 -1.85 7.57 -20.44
C ILE A 75 -3.08 7.20 -21.25
N CYS A 76 -3.89 8.20 -21.61
CA CYS A 76 -5.06 7.98 -22.45
C CYS A 76 -4.69 7.96 -23.93
N GLU A 77 -5.14 6.92 -24.62
CA GLU A 77 -5.05 6.79 -26.07
C GLU A 77 -6.46 6.58 -26.68
N SER A 78 -6.74 7.25 -27.79
CA SER A 78 -7.95 6.98 -28.57
C SER A 78 -7.78 5.68 -29.37
N PHE A 79 -8.59 4.66 -29.06
CA PHE A 79 -8.51 3.36 -29.74
C PHE A 79 -9.82 3.07 -30.49
N GLY A 80 -9.83 3.35 -31.79
CA GLY A 80 -11.01 3.20 -32.64
C GLY A 80 -12.18 4.07 -32.17
N ARG A 81 -13.30 3.43 -31.81
CA ARG A 81 -14.48 4.11 -31.23
C ARG A 81 -14.43 4.21 -29.69
N SER A 82 -13.42 3.64 -29.04
CA SER A 82 -13.27 3.59 -27.57
C SER A 82 -12.06 4.39 -27.08
N ILE A 83 -11.85 4.37 -25.78
CA ILE A 83 -10.65 4.88 -25.10
C ILE A 83 -9.86 3.67 -24.59
N LYS A 84 -8.54 3.74 -24.65
CA LYS A 84 -7.64 2.78 -24.02
C LYS A 84 -6.75 3.53 -23.05
N CYS A 85 -6.76 3.11 -21.78
CA CYS A 85 -5.82 3.61 -20.79
C CYS A 85 -4.59 2.70 -20.71
N HIS A 86 -3.42 3.28 -20.91
CA HIS A 86 -2.14 2.62 -20.64
C HIS A 86 -1.77 2.87 -19.20
N CYS A 87 -1.99 1.86 -18.37
CA CYS A 87 -1.75 1.97 -16.94
C CYS A 87 -0.27 1.89 -16.59
N SER A 88 0.12 2.66 -15.58
CA SER A 88 1.43 2.53 -14.95
C SER A 88 1.56 1.15 -14.29
N LYS A 89 2.80 0.72 -14.03
CA LYS A 89 3.16 -0.66 -13.63
C LYS A 89 2.23 -1.24 -12.54
N PHE A 90 1.89 -0.43 -11.55
CA PHE A 90 1.16 -0.83 -10.33
C PHE A 90 -0.36 -0.69 -10.42
N TYR A 91 -0.93 -0.38 -11.59
CA TYR A 91 -2.36 -0.13 -11.73
C TYR A 91 -2.98 -0.91 -12.89
N MET A 92 -4.28 -1.19 -12.78
CA MET A 92 -5.09 -1.95 -13.73
C MET A 92 -6.55 -1.48 -13.77
N GLY A 93 -7.33 -2.09 -14.66
CA GLY A 93 -8.70 -1.70 -14.96
C GLY A 93 -8.79 -0.77 -16.17
N ASP A 94 -9.99 -0.61 -16.71
CA ASP A 94 -10.23 0.16 -17.94
C ASP A 94 -9.79 1.63 -17.84
N PHE A 95 -9.77 2.18 -16.62
CA PHE A 95 -9.36 3.54 -16.32
C PHE A 95 -8.19 3.59 -15.31
N CYS A 96 -7.43 2.50 -15.16
CA CYS A 96 -6.32 2.40 -14.21
C CYS A 96 -6.71 2.68 -12.75
N GLN A 97 -7.97 2.45 -12.39
CA GLN A 97 -8.55 2.80 -11.10
C GLN A 97 -8.18 1.82 -9.98
N TYR A 98 -7.74 0.60 -10.33
CA TYR A 98 -7.41 -0.43 -9.35
C TYR A 98 -5.91 -0.55 -9.21
N ARG A 99 -5.41 -0.51 -7.97
CA ARG A 99 -4.03 -0.90 -7.68
C ARG A 99 -3.90 -2.42 -7.88
N LYS A 100 -2.83 -2.87 -8.52
CA LYS A 100 -2.49 -4.29 -8.61
C LYS A 100 -2.05 -4.80 -7.26
N ALA A 101 -2.39 -6.05 -6.95
CA ALA A 101 -1.80 -6.74 -5.83
C ALA A 101 -0.29 -6.95 -6.08
N THR A 102 0.47 -6.92 -5.00
CA THR A 102 1.92 -7.07 -4.96
C THR A 102 2.29 -8.13 -3.94
N ALA A 103 3.52 -8.65 -4.00
CA ALA A 103 4.04 -9.58 -3.01
C ALA A 103 3.91 -9.05 -1.58
N CYS A 104 4.08 -7.73 -1.40
CA CYS A 104 3.98 -7.09 -0.10
C CYS A 104 2.56 -6.98 0.47
N ASP A 105 1.52 -7.18 -0.33
CA ASP A 105 0.14 -7.19 0.19
C ASP A 105 -0.18 -8.50 0.94
N PHE A 106 0.65 -9.53 0.74
CA PHE A 106 0.48 -10.87 1.32
C PHE A 106 1.61 -11.26 2.27
N MET A 107 2.64 -10.41 2.41
CA MET A 107 3.83 -10.72 3.20
C MET A 107 3.79 -9.99 4.54
N GLU A 108 3.84 -10.76 5.62
CA GLU A 108 3.92 -10.23 6.99
C GLU A 108 5.37 -10.19 7.46
N CYS A 109 5.92 -8.99 7.66
CA CYS A 109 7.33 -8.79 7.98
C CYS A 109 7.62 -8.54 9.47
N GLY A 110 6.65 -8.73 10.38
CA GLY A 110 6.87 -8.58 11.81
C GLY A 110 7.60 -7.29 12.18
N ASN A 111 8.82 -7.41 12.71
CA ASN A 111 9.71 -6.28 13.06
C ASN A 111 10.51 -5.78 11.85
N GLY A 112 9.82 -5.50 10.75
CA GLY A 112 10.41 -5.06 9.50
C GLY A 112 9.35 -4.54 8.55
N LYS A 113 9.78 -4.11 7.36
CA LYS A 113 8.88 -3.67 6.29
C LYS A 113 9.10 -4.51 5.04
N CYS A 114 8.02 -4.79 4.31
CA CYS A 114 8.14 -5.42 3.02
C CYS A 114 8.60 -4.39 1.97
N ILE A 115 9.56 -4.79 1.15
CA ILE A 115 10.01 -4.02 -0.02
C ILE A 115 9.89 -4.88 -1.27
N LEU A 116 9.52 -4.26 -2.39
CA LEU A 116 9.49 -4.94 -3.70
C LEU A 116 10.90 -5.02 -4.27
N LEU A 117 11.23 -6.15 -4.88
CA LEU A 117 12.54 -6.40 -5.47
C LEU A 117 12.52 -6.08 -6.97
N ALA A 118 13.49 -5.29 -7.42
CA ALA A 118 13.60 -4.84 -8.82
C ALA A 118 12.26 -4.26 -9.37
N ASP A 119 11.53 -3.55 -8.50
CA ASP A 119 10.19 -3.02 -8.74
C ASP A 119 9.15 -4.07 -9.17
N SER A 120 9.40 -5.37 -9.00
CA SER A 120 8.50 -6.44 -9.42
C SER A 120 7.23 -6.45 -8.58
N LEU A 121 6.09 -6.75 -9.20
CA LEU A 121 4.84 -6.96 -8.46
C LEU A 121 4.84 -8.29 -7.71
N GLU A 122 5.60 -9.27 -8.18
CA GLU A 122 5.55 -10.65 -7.67
C GLU A 122 6.70 -10.99 -6.72
N LEU A 123 7.75 -10.15 -6.68
CA LEU A 123 8.92 -10.38 -5.83
C LEU A 123 9.00 -9.29 -4.76
N GLY A 124 8.99 -9.74 -3.51
CA GLY A 124 9.22 -8.89 -2.35
C GLY A 124 10.03 -9.61 -1.29
N MET A 125 10.63 -8.86 -0.38
CA MET A 125 11.32 -9.38 0.79
C MET A 125 11.10 -8.47 1.99
N CYS A 126 11.29 -9.02 3.19
CA CYS A 126 11.30 -8.23 4.41
C CYS A 126 12.68 -7.59 4.64
N GLU A 127 12.71 -6.27 4.72
CA GLU A 127 13.83 -5.52 5.29
C GLU A 127 13.62 -5.43 6.81
N CYS A 128 14.45 -6.14 7.57
CA CYS A 128 14.32 -6.23 9.02
C CYS A 128 14.88 -4.99 9.71
N ASN A 129 14.19 -4.56 10.78
CA ASN A 129 14.69 -3.53 11.67
C ASN A 129 15.95 -4.03 12.41
N GLU A 130 16.71 -3.08 12.97
CA GLU A 130 17.89 -3.40 13.75
C GLU A 130 17.58 -4.37 14.91
N GLY A 131 18.44 -5.37 15.10
CA GLY A 131 18.22 -6.41 16.10
C GLY A 131 17.23 -7.51 15.69
N PHE A 132 16.77 -7.54 14.44
CA PHE A 132 15.90 -8.60 13.92
C PHE A 132 16.40 -9.19 12.60
N ARG A 133 16.09 -10.46 12.36
CA ARG A 133 16.42 -11.17 11.12
C ARG A 133 15.41 -12.27 10.79
N GLY A 134 15.69 -13.00 9.72
CA GLY A 134 14.85 -14.07 9.18
C GLY A 134 13.87 -13.55 8.12
N ILE A 135 13.27 -14.47 7.38
CA ILE A 135 12.41 -14.15 6.23
C ILE A 135 11.17 -13.29 6.58
N HIS A 136 10.73 -13.33 7.84
CA HIS A 136 9.60 -12.57 8.38
C HIS A 136 9.99 -11.60 9.51
N CYS A 137 11.30 -11.35 9.70
CA CYS A 137 11.86 -10.50 10.77
C CYS A 137 11.28 -10.77 12.17
N SER A 138 11.02 -12.04 12.46
CA SER A 138 10.50 -12.51 13.74
C SER A 138 11.61 -12.99 14.69
N ILE A 139 12.84 -13.13 14.20
CA ILE A 139 13.96 -13.65 14.98
C ILE A 139 14.75 -12.47 15.56
N VAL A 140 14.80 -12.38 16.89
CA VAL A 140 15.64 -11.41 17.60
C VAL A 140 17.11 -11.78 17.45
N GLU A 141 17.95 -10.85 17.04
CA GLU A 141 19.41 -10.95 17.11
C GLU A 141 19.86 -10.67 18.53
N ALA A 142 19.84 -11.74 19.32
CA ALA A 142 19.99 -11.71 20.76
C ALA A 142 21.32 -11.11 21.28
N CYS A 143 22.35 -10.97 20.44
CA CYS A 143 23.64 -10.37 20.81
C CYS A 143 23.89 -8.96 20.25
N LYS A 144 22.90 -8.31 19.64
CA LYS A 144 23.06 -6.95 19.09
C LYS A 144 22.61 -5.82 20.03
N LEU A 145 21.88 -6.14 21.10
CA LEU A 145 21.21 -5.16 21.98
C LEU A 145 21.90 -5.00 23.34
N ASP A 146 23.23 -5.01 23.38
CA ASP A 146 24.01 -4.85 24.63
C ASP A 146 23.59 -5.82 25.76
N SER A 147 23.21 -7.02 25.36
CA SER A 147 22.39 -7.92 26.17
C SER A 147 23.12 -8.48 27.40
N CYS A 148 24.43 -8.25 27.53
CA CYS A 148 25.26 -8.57 28.69
C CYS A 148 25.74 -7.32 29.46
N ASN A 149 24.99 -6.21 29.40
CA ASN A 149 25.28 -4.93 30.06
C ASN A 149 26.69 -4.37 29.79
N PHE A 150 27.28 -4.69 28.63
CA PHE A 150 28.68 -4.38 28.29
C PHE A 150 29.72 -4.92 29.30
N ARG A 151 29.35 -5.93 30.09
CA ARG A 151 30.18 -6.53 31.15
C ARG A 151 30.34 -8.04 30.92
N GLY A 152 30.36 -8.44 29.66
CA GLY A 152 30.49 -9.82 29.25
C GLY A 152 30.40 -10.01 27.75
N GLU A 153 30.84 -11.18 27.32
CA GLU A 153 30.74 -11.66 25.94
C GLU A 153 29.36 -12.30 25.73
N CYS A 154 28.59 -11.78 24.79
CA CYS A 154 27.32 -12.39 24.40
C CYS A 154 27.56 -13.57 23.45
N ILE A 155 27.00 -14.72 23.79
CA ILE A 155 27.12 -15.97 23.03
C ILE A 155 25.73 -16.34 22.54
N SER A 156 25.56 -16.44 21.22
CA SER A 156 24.35 -16.97 20.59
C SER A 156 24.71 -17.96 19.48
N ASP A 157 23.83 -18.92 19.24
CA ASP A 157 23.94 -19.94 18.18
C ASP A 157 23.27 -19.51 16.87
N GLY A 158 22.82 -18.26 16.78
CA GLY A 158 21.99 -17.81 15.67
C GLY A 158 20.54 -18.30 15.76
N ALA A 159 20.02 -18.59 16.96
CA ALA A 159 18.59 -18.64 17.26
C ALA A 159 18.12 -17.36 18.00
N SER A 160 16.91 -17.40 18.61
CA SER A 160 16.38 -16.31 19.44
C SER A 160 16.90 -16.33 20.89
N SER A 161 17.74 -17.30 21.25
CA SER A 161 18.35 -17.44 22.57
C SER A 161 19.80 -16.94 22.58
N PHE A 162 20.22 -16.44 23.74
CA PHE A 162 21.61 -16.09 24.02
C PHE A 162 21.97 -16.45 25.46
N ALA A 163 23.26 -16.46 25.73
CA ALA A 163 23.83 -16.54 27.07
C ALA A 163 24.96 -15.51 27.20
N CYS A 164 25.16 -15.01 28.41
CA CYS A 164 26.25 -14.09 28.71
C CYS A 164 27.39 -14.83 29.42
N LYS A 165 28.60 -14.65 28.89
CA LYS A 165 29.83 -14.99 29.60
C LYS A 165 30.38 -13.73 30.23
N CYS A 166 30.11 -13.56 31.52
CA CYS A 166 30.45 -12.34 32.24
C CYS A 166 31.94 -12.10 32.36
N ASP A 167 32.31 -10.83 32.26
CA ASP A 167 33.64 -10.35 32.57
C ASP A 167 33.96 -10.63 34.04
N GLN A 168 35.25 -10.69 34.32
CA GLN A 168 35.76 -10.97 35.65
C GLN A 168 35.26 -9.92 36.67
N GLY A 169 34.59 -10.38 37.73
CA GLY A 169 33.98 -9.51 38.75
C GLY A 169 32.47 -9.29 38.60
N PHE A 170 31.83 -9.85 37.56
CA PHE A 170 30.39 -9.77 37.34
C PHE A 170 29.72 -11.15 37.27
N THR A 171 28.42 -11.18 37.59
CA THR A 171 27.57 -12.37 37.58
C THR A 171 26.11 -11.98 37.29
N GLY A 172 25.21 -12.97 37.23
CA GLY A 172 23.83 -12.83 36.75
C GLY A 172 23.69 -13.23 35.29
N ASP A 173 22.44 -13.45 34.85
CA ASP A 173 22.14 -13.92 33.49
C ASP A 173 22.51 -12.88 32.41
N PHE A 174 22.55 -11.59 32.79
CA PHE A 174 22.91 -10.47 31.93
C PHE A 174 24.15 -9.70 32.45
N CYS A 175 24.94 -10.32 33.33
CA CYS A 175 26.13 -9.70 33.96
C CYS A 175 25.84 -8.39 34.71
N GLU A 176 24.62 -8.24 35.22
CA GLU A 176 24.12 -7.06 35.89
C GLU A 176 24.63 -6.92 37.33
N THR A 177 25.05 -8.03 37.94
CA THR A 177 25.43 -8.07 39.36
C THR A 177 26.94 -8.04 39.51
N GLN A 178 27.47 -7.05 40.23
CA GLN A 178 28.87 -7.06 40.65
C GLN A 178 29.05 -8.09 41.78
N ILE A 179 30.09 -8.93 41.67
CA ILE A 179 30.38 -9.91 42.69
C ILE A 179 30.87 -9.19 43.96
N ASP A 180 30.20 -9.45 45.07
CA ASP A 180 30.69 -9.09 46.40
C ASP A 180 31.44 -10.27 47.01
N TYR A 181 32.75 -10.21 46.86
CA TYR A 181 33.71 -11.17 47.36
C TYR A 181 33.76 -11.23 48.90
N CYS A 182 33.28 -10.20 49.59
CA CYS A 182 33.25 -10.14 51.04
C CYS A 182 31.97 -10.73 51.66
N LYS A 183 30.90 -10.94 50.88
CA LYS A 183 29.54 -11.26 51.36
C LYS A 183 29.47 -12.49 52.28
N ASN A 184 30.34 -13.48 52.09
CA ASN A 184 30.43 -14.69 52.92
C ASN A 184 31.81 -14.86 53.59
N HIS A 185 32.65 -13.82 53.58
CA HIS A 185 33.98 -13.88 54.17
C HIS A 185 34.02 -13.26 55.56
N THR A 186 34.33 -14.07 56.57
CA THR A 186 34.58 -13.59 57.92
C THR A 186 36.08 -13.29 58.08
N CYS A 187 36.41 -12.03 58.34
CA CYS A 187 37.79 -11.61 58.60
C CYS A 187 38.13 -11.74 60.09
N PHE A 188 39.42 -11.84 60.41
CA PHE A 188 39.88 -11.87 61.80
C PHE A 188 39.58 -10.56 62.54
N PRO A 189 39.40 -10.57 63.88
CA PRO A 189 39.17 -9.36 64.65
C PRO A 189 40.23 -8.28 64.36
N GLY A 190 39.80 -7.04 64.10
CA GLY A 190 40.68 -5.92 63.77
C GLY A 190 41.09 -5.81 62.29
N SER A 191 40.61 -6.71 61.42
CA SER A 191 40.81 -6.63 59.97
C SER A 191 39.53 -6.23 59.23
N LYS A 192 39.71 -5.66 58.03
CA LYS A 192 38.66 -5.24 57.10
C LYS A 192 38.77 -6.06 55.81
N CYS A 193 37.62 -6.51 55.29
CA CYS A 193 37.54 -7.10 53.96
C CYS A 193 37.56 -6.01 52.89
N ILE A 194 38.31 -6.24 51.83
CA ILE A 194 38.31 -5.42 50.61
C ILE A 194 37.72 -6.29 49.50
N ASN A 195 36.65 -5.76 48.89
CA ASN A 195 35.94 -6.39 47.78
C ASN A 195 36.75 -6.26 46.47
N GLU A 196 37.79 -7.09 46.37
CA GLU A 196 38.65 -7.26 45.20
C GLU A 196 38.53 -8.72 44.72
N LEU A 197 38.98 -8.98 43.49
CA LEU A 197 38.92 -10.30 42.86
C LEU A 197 39.33 -11.44 43.79
N GLY A 198 38.36 -12.25 44.21
CA GLY A 198 38.54 -13.25 45.26
C GLY A 198 38.12 -12.69 46.61
N TYR A 199 38.99 -11.92 47.26
CA TYR A 199 38.80 -11.00 48.40
C TYR A 199 40.20 -10.66 48.96
N LYS A 200 40.38 -9.53 49.63
CA LYS A 200 41.62 -9.21 50.36
C LYS A 200 41.33 -8.76 51.78
N THR A 201 42.14 -9.21 52.74
CA THR A 201 42.03 -8.77 54.15
C THR A 201 43.13 -7.79 54.49
N THR A 202 42.78 -6.66 55.12
CA THR A 202 43.77 -5.68 55.60
C THR A 202 43.52 -5.33 57.05
N PHE A 203 44.59 -5.14 57.83
CA PHE A 203 44.44 -4.62 59.19
C PHE A 203 44.09 -3.13 59.15
N SER A 204 43.05 -2.76 59.88
CA SER A 204 42.73 -1.36 60.12
C SER A 204 43.71 -0.85 61.18
N VAL A 205 44.89 -0.40 60.75
CA VAL A 205 45.78 0.33 61.65
C VAL A 205 45.16 1.69 61.87
N ASN A 206 44.46 1.86 62.99
CA ASN A 206 44.15 3.19 63.50
C ASN A 206 45.48 3.83 63.88
N ILE A 207 46.06 4.61 62.96
CA ILE A 207 47.15 5.52 63.30
C ILE A 207 46.48 6.66 64.06
N SER A 208 46.43 6.52 65.38
CA SER A 208 46.12 7.58 66.34
C SER A 208 47.32 8.50 66.51
#